data_AF-A0A8T4TJT5-F1
#
_entry.id   AF-A0A8T4TJT5-F1
#
_cell.length_a   1.000
_cell.length_b   1.000
_cell.length_c   1.000
_cell.angle_alpha   90.00
_cell.angle_beta   90.00
_cell.angle_gamma   90.00
#
_symmetry.space_group_name_H-M   'P 1'
#
loop_
_entity.id
_entity.type
_entity.pdbx_description
1 polymer ?
#
loop_
_entity_poly.entity_id
_entity_poly.type
_entity_poly.pdbx_seq_one_letter_code
_entity_poly.pdbx_strand_id
1 'polypeptide(L)'
;MKLSLLVLRCTDIEQSKEFYSTIGMAFVREQHGAGPEHYAFEKNGFVFELYPGKPDNTRVGFNVDSLERTVDSLTTRGYEVRRTSKRALAKDPDGRTVELTEIYIKPNCI
;
A
#
# COMPACT_ATOMS: atom_id res chain seq x y z
N MET A 1 -21.98 -3.58 5.50
CA MET A 1 -21.17 -2.35 5.30
C MET A 1 -19.75 -2.79 4.93
N LYS A 2 -19.14 -2.20 3.88
CA LYS A 2 -17.80 -2.52 3.35
C LYS A 2 -16.99 -1.23 3.21
N LEU A 3 -15.69 -1.26 3.49
CA LEU A 3 -14.79 -0.16 3.16
C LEU A 3 -14.54 -0.14 1.64
N SER A 4 -14.96 0.93 0.96
CA SER A 4 -14.85 1.06 -0.50
C SER A 4 -13.80 2.08 -0.95
N LEU A 5 -13.39 3.02 -0.09
CA LEU A 5 -12.42 4.06 -0.42
C LEU A 5 -11.50 4.33 0.78
N LEU A 6 -10.22 4.48 0.51
CA LEU A 6 -9.22 5.00 1.45
C LEU A 6 -8.31 5.99 0.72
N VAL A 7 -8.22 7.20 1.26
CA VAL A 7 -7.36 8.26 0.72
C VAL A 7 -6.23 8.54 1.72
N LEU A 8 -4.98 8.44 1.27
CA LEU A 8 -3.83 8.91 2.04
C LEU A 8 -3.35 10.26 1.49
N ARG A 9 -3.07 11.18 2.41
CA ARG A 9 -2.37 12.43 2.08
C ARG A 9 -0.88 12.21 2.17
N CYS A 10 -0.16 12.54 1.12
CA CYS A 10 1.26 12.28 0.99
C CYS A 10 2.03 13.57 0.76
N THR A 11 3.20 13.65 1.39
CA THR A 11 4.15 14.74 1.16
C THR A 11 4.65 14.72 -0.29
N ASP A 12 4.93 13.51 -0.79
CA ASP A 12 5.34 13.24 -2.17
C ASP A 12 4.57 12.03 -2.71
N ILE A 13 3.66 12.28 -3.65
CA ILE A 13 2.82 11.22 -4.22
C ILE A 13 3.60 10.25 -5.13
N GLU A 14 4.76 10.64 -5.67
CA GLU A 14 5.59 9.75 -6.49
C GLU A 14 6.32 8.72 -5.64
N GLN A 15 6.93 9.17 -4.53
CA GLN A 15 7.58 8.25 -3.58
C GLN A 15 6.57 7.29 -2.96
N SER A 16 5.38 7.80 -2.58
CA SER A 16 4.30 6.95 -2.07
C SER A 16 3.83 5.96 -3.13
N LYS A 17 3.65 6.39 -4.38
CA LYS A 17 3.30 5.48 -5.48
C LYS A 17 4.34 4.37 -5.62
N GLU A 18 5.63 4.69 -5.59
CA GLU A 18 6.70 3.69 -5.71
C GLU A 18 6.66 2.65 -4.58
N PHE A 19 6.47 3.10 -3.34
CA PHE A 19 6.31 2.22 -2.19
C PHE A 19 5.08 1.31 -2.34
N TYR A 20 3.90 1.89 -2.59
CA TYR A 20 2.65 1.12 -2.66
C TYR A 20 2.61 0.24 -3.93
N SER A 21 3.31 0.62 -4.99
CA SER A 21 3.52 -0.26 -6.16
C SER A 21 4.38 -1.48 -5.83
N THR A 22 5.38 -1.31 -4.96
CA THR A 22 6.25 -2.40 -4.51
C THR A 22 5.47 -3.48 -3.75
N ILE A 23 4.37 -3.12 -3.08
CA ILE A 23 3.49 -4.08 -2.39
C ILE A 23 2.41 -4.68 -3.31
N GLY A 24 2.45 -4.39 -4.62
CA GLY A 24 1.61 -5.02 -5.64
C GLY A 24 0.43 -4.17 -6.16
N MET A 25 0.39 -2.87 -5.87
CA MET A 25 -0.62 -1.97 -6.44
C MET A 25 -0.19 -1.43 -7.80
N ALA A 26 -1.14 -1.27 -8.73
CA ALA A 26 -0.91 -0.65 -10.02
C ALA A 26 -1.72 0.64 -10.10
N PHE A 27 -1.06 1.78 -9.97
CA PHE A 27 -1.72 3.08 -9.91
C PHE A 27 -1.93 3.71 -11.29
N VAL A 28 -3.05 4.42 -11.42
CA VAL A 28 -3.37 5.32 -12.53
C VAL A 28 -3.26 6.75 -12.02
N ARG A 29 -2.64 7.65 -12.81
CA ARG A 29 -2.64 9.09 -12.50
C ARG A 29 -3.99 9.67 -12.88
N GLU A 30 -4.60 10.42 -11.97
CA GLU A 30 -5.91 11.02 -12.16
C GLU A 30 -5.93 12.50 -11.74
N GLN A 31 -6.87 13.25 -12.29
CA GLN A 31 -7.17 14.62 -11.90
C GLN A 31 -8.66 14.89 -12.09
N HIS A 32 -9.32 15.40 -11.06
CA HIS A 32 -10.75 15.72 -11.12
C HIS A 32 -10.96 17.24 -11.14
N GLY A 33 -11.45 17.76 -12.27
CA GLY A 33 -11.69 19.20 -12.43
C GLY A 33 -10.44 20.02 -12.14
N ALA A 34 -10.57 21.01 -11.25
CA ALA A 34 -9.46 21.85 -10.79
C ALA A 34 -8.72 21.29 -9.55
N GLY A 35 -9.02 20.04 -9.15
CA GLY A 35 -8.33 19.36 -8.06
C GLY A 35 -6.87 19.03 -8.41
N PRO A 36 -6.06 18.68 -7.40
CA PRO A 36 -4.68 18.27 -7.65
C PRO A 36 -4.63 16.94 -8.40
N GLU A 37 -3.55 16.74 -9.17
CA GLU A 37 -3.20 15.41 -9.66
C GLU A 37 -2.93 14.47 -8.47
N HIS A 38 -3.34 13.21 -8.62
CA HIS A 38 -3.19 12.17 -7.62
C HIS A 38 -3.05 10.81 -8.30
N TYR A 39 -2.83 9.76 -7.51
CA TYR A 39 -2.80 8.39 -7.98
C TYR A 39 -3.93 7.58 -7.37
N ALA A 40 -4.59 6.75 -8.17
CA ALA A 40 -5.64 5.84 -7.74
C ALA A 40 -5.31 4.39 -8.10
N PHE A 41 -5.57 3.46 -7.17
CA PHE A 41 -5.55 2.02 -7.40
C PHE A 41 -6.94 1.48 -7.08
N GLU A 42 -7.55 0.77 -8.03
CA GLU A 42 -8.84 0.12 -7.85
C GLU A 42 -8.71 -1.40 -8.00
N LYS A 43 -9.24 -2.14 -7.02
CA LYS A 43 -9.36 -3.60 -7.10
C LYS A 43 -10.59 -4.07 -6.33
N ASN A 44 -11.42 -4.89 -6.97
CA ASN A 44 -12.60 -5.51 -6.36
C ASN A 44 -13.55 -4.50 -5.68
N GLY A 45 -13.75 -3.33 -6.28
CA GLY A 45 -14.58 -2.24 -5.74
C GLY A 45 -14.06 -1.64 -4.44
N PHE A 46 -12.74 -1.70 -4.21
CA PHE A 46 -12.02 -0.88 -3.24
C PHE A 46 -11.08 0.04 -4.01
N VAL A 47 -11.10 1.32 -3.67
CA VAL A 47 -10.26 2.37 -4.24
C VAL A 47 -9.28 2.85 -3.17
N PHE A 48 -8.01 2.94 -3.53
CA PHE A 48 -6.93 3.47 -2.69
C PHE A 48 -6.25 4.62 -3.40
N GLU A 49 -6.30 5.81 -2.82
CA GLU A 49 -5.80 7.03 -3.45
C GLU A 49 -4.64 7.64 -2.68
N LEU A 50 -3.66 8.16 -3.43
CA LEU A 50 -2.53 8.92 -2.93
C LEU A 50 -2.67 10.36 -3.41
N TYR A 51 -3.11 11.24 -2.50
CA TYR A 51 -3.29 12.66 -2.79
C TYR A 51 -2.17 13.50 -2.20
N PRO A 52 -1.78 14.61 -2.84
CA PRO A 52 -0.88 15.55 -2.20
C PRO A 52 -1.54 16.16 -0.96
N GLY A 53 -0.74 16.37 0.09
CA GLY A 53 -1.15 17.06 1.30
C GLY A 53 -0.33 16.67 2.52
N LYS A 54 -0.69 17.25 3.68
CA LYS A 54 -0.05 16.92 4.95
C LYS A 54 -0.39 15.47 5.36
N PRO A 55 0.61 14.60 5.59
CA PRO A 55 0.35 13.24 6.02
C PRO A 55 -0.17 13.17 7.46
N ASP A 56 -0.75 12.02 7.78
CA ASP A 56 -1.27 11.63 9.08
C ASP A 56 -0.55 10.37 9.59
N ASN A 57 -0.95 9.90 10.77
CA ASN A 57 -0.38 8.69 11.39
C ASN A 57 -1.24 7.44 11.13
N THR A 58 -2.03 7.41 10.04
CA THR A 58 -2.90 6.28 9.72
C THR A 58 -2.08 5.00 9.54
N ARG A 59 -2.50 3.91 10.21
CA ARG A 59 -1.93 2.58 10.02
C ARG A 59 -2.81 1.80 9.06
N VAL A 60 -2.22 1.20 8.04
CA VAL A 60 -2.93 0.43 7.01
C VAL A 60 -2.40 -1.00 6.99
N GLY A 61 -3.27 -1.95 6.62
CA GLY A 61 -2.92 -3.36 6.53
C GLY A 61 -3.33 -3.93 5.19
N PHE A 62 -2.43 -4.70 4.56
CA PHE A 62 -2.68 -5.36 3.28
C PHE A 62 -2.35 -6.85 3.36
N ASN A 63 -3.14 -7.65 2.64
CA ASN A 63 -2.78 -9.01 2.33
C ASN A 63 -2.05 -9.03 0.97
N VAL A 64 -0.87 -9.63 0.93
CA VAL A 64 -0.03 -9.75 -0.26
C VAL A 64 0.08 -11.21 -0.70
N ASP A 65 0.37 -11.46 -1.97
CA ASP A 65 0.45 -12.81 -2.53
C ASP A 65 1.64 -13.61 -1.98
N SER A 66 2.73 -12.94 -1.61
CA SER A 66 3.88 -13.55 -0.95
C SER A 66 4.56 -12.56 -0.03
N LEU A 67 4.50 -12.83 1.28
CA LEU A 67 5.09 -11.93 2.27
C LEU A 67 6.62 -11.87 2.09
N GLU A 68 7.24 -12.99 1.77
CA GLU A 68 8.68 -13.07 1.51
C GLU A 68 9.11 -12.17 0.36
N ARG A 69 8.53 -12.35 -0.83
CA ARG A 69 8.89 -11.55 -2.01
C ARG A 69 8.64 -10.06 -1.82
N THR A 70 7.55 -9.69 -1.14
CA THR A 70 7.25 -8.29 -0.86
C THR A 70 8.28 -7.68 0.10
N VAL A 71 8.65 -8.39 1.18
CA VAL A 71 9.65 -7.92 2.14
C VAL A 71 11.01 -7.75 1.47
N ASP A 72 11.42 -8.71 0.64
CA ASP A 72 12.69 -8.62 -0.08
C ASP A 72 12.69 -7.40 -1.02
N SER A 73 11.62 -7.21 -1.79
CA SER A 73 11.49 -6.08 -2.72
C SER A 73 11.54 -4.72 -2.00
N LEU A 74 10.86 -4.60 -0.85
CA LEU A 74 10.90 -3.38 -0.04
C LEU A 74 12.30 -3.13 0.55
N THR A 75 12.95 -4.17 1.05
CA THR A 75 14.28 -4.06 1.67
C THR A 75 15.35 -3.71 0.63
N THR A 76 15.30 -4.32 -0.56
CA THR A 76 16.20 -3.98 -1.68
C THR A 76 16.06 -2.52 -2.12
N ARG A 77 14.86 -1.94 -1.99
CA ARG A 77 14.58 -0.54 -2.28
C ARG A 77 14.91 0.41 -1.11
N GLY A 78 15.40 -0.12 0.02
CA GLY A 78 15.87 0.66 1.17
C GLY A 78 14.79 1.05 2.17
N TYR A 79 13.58 0.49 2.08
CA TYR A 79 12.52 0.78 3.06
C TYR A 79 12.78 0.06 4.40
N GLU A 80 12.41 0.69 5.52
CA GLU A 80 12.45 0.03 6.83
C GLU A 80 11.36 -1.05 6.90
N VAL A 81 11.77 -2.29 7.14
CA VAL A 81 10.86 -3.43 7.32
C VAL A 81 11.25 -4.25 8.54
N ARG A 82 10.28 -4.54 9.40
CA ARG A 82 10.42 -5.48 10.54
C ARG A 82 9.52 -6.68 10.32
N ARG A 83 10.10 -7.87 10.18
CA ARG A 83 9.39 -9.11 9.83
C ARG A 83 9.34 -10.09 11.01
N THR A 84 8.21 -10.79 11.12
CA THR A 84 8.09 -12.07 11.85
C THR A 84 7.70 -13.18 10.87
N SER A 85 7.52 -14.42 11.34
CA SER A 85 7.12 -15.54 10.49
C SER A 85 5.75 -15.37 9.81
N LYS A 86 4.85 -14.54 10.35
CA LYS A 86 3.46 -14.40 9.88
C LYS A 86 3.09 -13.01 9.36
N ARG A 87 3.91 -11.99 9.65
CA ARG A 87 3.62 -10.59 9.31
C ARG A 87 4.89 -9.78 9.12
N ALA A 88 4.78 -8.67 8.41
CA ALA A 88 5.81 -7.63 8.37
C ALA A 88 5.21 -6.25 8.64
N LEU A 89 6.00 -5.37 9.23
CA LEU A 89 5.69 -3.97 9.44
C LEU A 89 6.69 -3.14 8.65
N ALA A 90 6.23 -2.45 7.62
CA ALA A 90 7.03 -1.52 6.84
C ALA A 90 6.72 -0.07 7.21
N LYS A 91 7.67 0.83 6.96
CA LYS A 91 7.44 2.28 6.96
C LYS A 91 7.26 2.79 5.54
N ASP A 92 6.13 3.45 5.28
CA ASP A 92 5.95 4.17 4.03
C ASP A 92 6.78 5.48 4.03
N PRO A 93 6.88 6.20 2.90
CA PRO A 93 7.68 7.43 2.79
C PRO A 93 7.25 8.55 3.75
N ASP A 94 6.00 8.56 4.20
CA ASP A 94 5.47 9.52 5.17
C ASP A 94 5.60 9.02 6.63
N GLY A 95 6.23 7.85 6.86
CA GLY A 95 6.45 7.27 8.18
C GLY A 95 5.28 6.44 8.75
N ARG A 96 4.21 6.25 7.98
CA ARG A 96 3.07 5.42 8.38
C ARG A 96 3.50 3.98 8.53
N THR A 97 2.82 3.28 9.43
CA THR A 97 3.04 1.84 9.58
C THR A 97 2.15 1.09 8.60
N VAL A 98 2.77 0.28 7.75
CA VAL A 98 2.09 -0.59 6.78
C VAL A 98 2.27 -2.03 7.24
N GLU A 99 1.17 -2.67 7.62
CA GLU A 99 1.15 -4.07 8.03
C GLU A 99 0.91 -4.98 6.83
N LEU A 100 1.77 -5.98 6.66
CA LEU A 100 1.72 -6.93 5.56
C LEU A 100 1.55 -8.35 6.11
N THR A 101 0.60 -9.08 5.54
CA THR A 101 0.39 -10.50 5.81
C THR A 101 0.20 -11.23 4.50
N GLU A 102 0.52 -12.51 4.44
CA GLU A 102 0.29 -13.30 3.22
C GLU A 102 -1.18 -13.72 3.11
N ILE A 103 -1.72 -13.70 1.88
CA ILE A 103 -3.06 -14.25 1.62
C ILE A 103 -3.04 -15.74 1.95
N TYR A 104 -3.87 -16.17 2.90
CA TYR A 104 -4.04 -17.59 3.18
C TYR A 104 -4.98 -18.21 2.15
N ILE A 105 -4.43 -18.91 1.17
CA ILE A 105 -5.20 -19.81 0.31
C ILE A 105 -5.29 -21.14 1.06
N LYS A 106 -6.50 -21.54 1.50
CA LYS A 106 -6.73 -22.90 1.98
C LYS A 106 -6.31 -23.86 0.84
N PRO A 107 -5.37 -24.79 1.05
CA PRO A 107 -5.13 -25.83 0.07
C PRO A 107 -6.45 -26.58 -0.13
N ASN A 108 -6.88 -26.76 -1.38
CA ASN A 108 -8.03 -27.61 -1.69
C ASN A 108 -7.75 -28.98 -1.09
N CYS A 109 -8.61 -29.45 -0.19
CA CYS A 109 -8.59 -30.85 0.22
C CYS A 109 -8.87 -31.68 -1.05
N ILE A 110 -7.87 -32.47 -1.45
CA ILE A 110 -7.99 -33.48 -2.50
C ILE A 110 -8.62 -34.73 -1.86
#